data_AF-A0A4R8IIU6-F1
#
_entry.id   AF-A0A4R8IIU6-F1
#
_cell.length_a   1.000
_cell.length_b   1.000
_cell.length_c   1.000
_cell.angle_alpha   90.00
_cell.angle_beta   90.00
_cell.angle_gamma   90.00
#
_symmetry.space_group_name_H-M   'P 1'
#
loop_
_entity.id
_entity.type
_entity.pdbx_description
1 polymer ?
#
loop_
_entity_poly.entity_id
_entity_poly.type
_entity_poly.pdbx_seq_one_letter_code
_entity_poly.pdbx_strand_id
1 'polypeptide(L)' 'MKTFYKVFLILFIVFIAINLYAIDWYLGFLNDENTQFIFSISAGVLGIIVVYILHSWSKLAERK' A
#
# COMPACT_ATOMS: atom_id res chain seq x y z
N MET A 1 -10.85 -9.97 8.51
CA MET A 1 -10.55 -10.01 7.06
C MET A 1 -10.29 -11.45 6.68
N LYS A 2 -10.82 -11.93 5.54
CA LYS A 2 -10.42 -13.23 4.99
C LYS A 2 -8.89 -13.28 4.86
N THR A 3 -8.29 -14.46 5.01
CA THR A 3 -6.83 -14.63 4.96
C THR A 3 -6.23 -13.99 3.72
N PHE A 4 -6.91 -14.12 2.57
CA PHE A 4 -6.56 -13.47 1.31
C PHE A 4 -6.31 -11.95 1.48
N TYR A 5 -7.28 -11.18 1.96
CA TYR A 5 -7.13 -9.73 2.16
C TYR A 5 -6.03 -9.37 3.17
N LYS A 6 -5.86 -10.21 4.21
CA LYS A 6 -4.82 -9.98 5.23
C LYS A 6 -3.41 -10.11 4.65
N VAL A 7 -3.19 -11.09 3.77
CA VAL A 7 -1.88 -11.29 3.11
C VAL A 7 -1.54 -10.08 2.23
N PHE A 8 -2.48 -9.61 1.40
CA PHE A 8 -2.26 -8.42 0.57
C PHE A 8 -2.02 -7.16 1.40
N LEU A 9 -2.76 -6.98 2.50
CA LEU A 9 -2.55 -5.85 3.40
C LEU A 9 -1.13 -5.84 3.97
N ILE A 10 -0.64 -6.98 4.46
CA ILE A 10 0.73 -7.11 4.98
C ILE A 10 1.75 -6.82 3.88
N LEU A 11 1.53 -7.37 2.68
CA LEU A 11 2.41 -7.16 1.53
C LEU A 11 2.53 -5.67 1.14
N PHE A 12 1.42 -4.95 1.07
CA PHE A 12 1.45 -3.50 0.80
C PHE A 12 2.16 -2.71 1.90
N ILE A 13 1.96 -3.06 3.18
CA ILE A 13 2.66 -2.42 4.30
C ILE A 13 4.17 -2.64 4.19
N VAL A 14 4.60 -3.86 3.89
CA VAL A 14 6.03 -4.17 3.70
C VAL A 14 6.62 -3.39 2.53
N PHE A 15 5.90 -3.30 1.41
CA PHE A 15 6.36 -2.49 0.27
C PHE A 15 6.48 -1.01 0.62
N ILE A 16 5.51 -0.44 1.33
CA ILE A 16 5.60 0.95 1.80
C ILE A 16 6.83 1.13 2.69
N ALA A 17 7.05 0.22 3.66
CA ALA A 17 8.18 0.31 4.58
C ALA A 17 9.53 0.26 3.86
N ILE A 18 9.69 -0.65 2.88
CA ILE A 18 10.92 -0.77 2.08
C ILE A 18 11.18 0.51 1.29
N ASN A 19 10.16 1.05 0.61
CA ASN A 19 10.32 2.27 -0.18
C ASN A 19 10.58 3.50 0.69
N LEU A 20 9.97 3.58 1.88
CA LEU A 20 10.19 4.67 2.83
C LEU A 20 11.61 4.64 3.42
N TYR A 21 12.16 3.44 3.62
CA TYR A 21 13.56 3.26 3.98
C TYR A 21 14.53 3.63 2.85
N ALA A 22 14.14 3.40 1.60
CA ALA A 22 14.97 3.68 0.43
C ALA A 22 15.04 5.16 0.03
N ILE A 23 14.16 6.02 0.55
CA ILE A 23 14.21 7.47 0.30
C ILE A 23 15.52 8.05 0.83
N ASP A 24 16.22 8.80 -0.02
CA ASP A 24 17.33 9.65 0.40
C ASP A 24 16.78 10.95 1.01
N TRP A 25 16.79 11.02 2.34
CA TRP A 25 16.28 12.17 3.08
C TRP A 25 17.18 13.41 2.99
N TYR A 26 18.41 13.30 2.46
CA TYR A 26 19.32 14.42 2.26
C TYR A 26 19.01 15.20 0.97
N LEU A 27 18.65 14.49 -0.10
CA LEU A 27 18.36 15.06 -1.42
C LEU A 27 17.01 15.80 -1.50
N GLY A 28 16.20 15.71 -0.44
CA GLY A 28 14.86 16.28 -0.35
C GLY A 28 13.79 15.32 -0.84
N PHE A 29 12.60 15.39 -0.23
CA PHE A 29 11.53 14.42 -0.46
C PHE A 29 11.13 14.34 -1.94
N LEU A 30 10.85 15.46 -2.60
CA LEU A 30 10.39 15.52 -4.01
C LEU A 30 11.54 15.56 -5.03
N ASN A 31 12.72 15.08 -4.68
CA ASN A 31 13.83 14.97 -5.63
C ASN A 31 13.50 13.94 -6.72
N ASP A 32 14.03 14.13 -7.93
CA ASP A 32 13.87 13.20 -9.05
C ASP A 32 14.33 11.78 -8.68
N GLU A 33 15.41 11.65 -7.89
CA GLU A 33 15.92 10.36 -7.42
C GLU A 33 14.93 9.62 -6.48
N ASN A 34 14.17 10.38 -5.69
CA ASN A 34 13.19 9.88 -4.73
C ASN A 34 11.80 9.65 -5.33
N THR A 35 11.52 10.24 -6.50
CA THR A 35 10.18 10.23 -7.12
C THR A 35 9.65 8.82 -7.35
N GLN A 36 10.51 7.87 -7.73
CA GLN A 36 10.14 6.46 -7.90
C GLN A 36 9.63 5.82 -6.59
N PHE A 37 10.26 6.13 -5.46
CA PHE A 37 9.90 5.58 -4.16
C PHE A 37 8.59 6.19 -3.66
N ILE A 38 8.40 7.50 -3.88
CA ILE A 38 7.14 8.19 -3.55
C ILE A 38 5.98 7.65 -4.37
N PHE A 39 6.19 7.43 -5.67
CA PHE A 39 5.17 6.83 -6.53
C PHE A 39 4.80 5.43 -6.04
N SER A 40 5.79 4.62 -5.72
CA SER A 40 5.62 3.27 -5.18
C SER A 40 4.88 3.26 -3.82
N ILE A 41 5.24 4.16 -2.89
CA ILE A 41 4.52 4.36 -1.62
C ILE A 41 3.06 4.74 -1.88
N SER A 42 2.83 5.69 -2.78
CA SER A 42 1.48 6.14 -3.15
C SER A 42 0.63 5.00 -3.71
N ALA A 43 1.22 4.17 -4.59
CA ALA A 43 0.57 2.97 -5.11
C ALA A 43 0.29 1.94 -4.01
N GLY A 44 1.20 1.77 -3.04
CA GLY A 44 1.00 0.92 -1.86
C GLY A 44 -0.17 1.38 -0.99
N VAL A 45 -0.29 2.69 -0.74
CA VAL A 45 -1.41 3.29 0.00
C VAL A 45 -2.72 3.05 -0.74
N LEU A 46 -2.77 3.27 -2.06
CA LEU A 46 -3.94 2.96 -2.88
C LEU A 46 -4.29 1.46 -2.82
N GLY A 47 -3.29 0.58 -2.86
CA GLY A 47 -3.46 -0.86 -2.70
C GLY A 47 -4.14 -1.24 -1.38
N ILE A 48 -3.73 -0.63 -0.27
CA ILE A 48 -4.37 -0.84 1.05
C ILE A 48 -5.84 -0.40 0.99
N ILE A 49 -6.13 0.78 0.42
CA ILE A 49 -7.51 1.27 0.30
C ILE A 49 -8.37 0.27 -0.49
N VAL A 50 -7.87 -0.22 -1.63
CA VAL A 50 -8.57 -1.23 -2.45
C VAL A 50 -8.81 -2.52 -1.66
N VAL A 51 -7.85 -2.99 -0.86
CA VAL A 51 -8.02 -4.17 -0.01
C VAL A 51 -9.18 -3.98 0.98
N TYR A 52 -9.32 -2.80 1.59
CA TYR A 52 -10.43 -2.50 2.49
C TYR A 52 -11.78 -2.46 1.77
N ILE A 53 -11.82 -1.88 0.56
CA ILE A 53 -13.03 -1.85 -0.28
C ILE A 53 -13.46 -3.28 -0.61
N LEU A 54 -12.55 -4.11 -1.12
CA LEU A 54 -12.82 -5.50 -1.47
C LEU A 54 -13.24 -6.34 -0.27
N HIS A 55 -12.60 -6.16 0.89
CA HIS A 55 -13.01 -6.82 2.13
C HIS A 55 -14.45 -6.41 2.52
N SER A 56 -14.78 -5.13 2.39
CA SER A 56 -16.13 -4.62 2.68
C SER A 56 -17.17 -5.20 1.74
N TRP A 57 -16.92 -5.19 0.43
CA TRP A 57 -17.80 -5.81 -0.57
C TRP A 57 -17.97 -7.31 -0.36
N SER A 58 -16.91 -8.03 0.04
CA SER A 58 -17.01 -9.46 0.33
C SER A 58 -17.99 -9.77 1.46
N LYS A 59 -18.06 -8.90 2.49
CA LYS A 59 -19.01 -9.02 3.57
C LYS A 59 -20.44 -8.70 3.16
N LEU A 60 -20.63 -7.78 2.20
CA LEU A 60 -21.95 -7.48 1.66
C LEU A 60 -22.48 -8.66 0.84
N ALA A 61 -21.62 -9.30 0.04
CA ALA A 61 -22.01 -10.45 -0.78
C ALA A 61 -22.43 -11.67 0.06
N GLU A 62 -21.79 -11.90 1.21
CA GLU A 62 -22.13 -12.99 2.15
C GLU A 62 -23.44 -12.77 2.92
N ARG A 63 -23.99 -11.55 2.91
CA ARG A 63 -25.24 -11.20 3.61
C ARG A 63 -26.48 -11.28 2.70
N LYS A 64 -26.29 -11.65 1.44
CA LYS A 64 -27.37 -11.96 0.48
C LYS A 64 -27.67 -13.45 0.51
#